data_AF-A0A7Z2SW34-F1
#
_entry.id   AF-A0A7Z2SW34-F1
#
_cell.length_a   1.000
_cell.length_b   1.000
_cell.length_c   1.000
_cell.angle_alpha   90.00
_cell.angle_beta   90.00
_cell.angle_gamma   90.00
#
_symmetry.space_group_name_H-M   'P 1'
#
loop_
_entity.id
_entity.type
_entity.pdbx_description
1 polymer ?
#
loop_
_entity_poly.entity_id
_entity_poly.type
_entity_poly.pdbx_seq_one_letter_code
_entity_poly.pdbx_strand_id
1 'polypeptide(L)'
;MDKQKLNIAFTIFLFALFTWAAITALSFSRLAQFFPIYVSTAGSIVTGLYLCSEIIKYVKQKDKKHQKVLIVQPLIYLAWIVGYVILIYIIGVLAASAVFLMTFLVKESRFTIGKAAYSTGITIVALIVLSTFMKIAWPESLLGL
;
A
#
# COMPACT_ATOMS: atom_id res chain seq x y z
N MET A 1 -3.14 -23.70 -9.24
CA MET A 1 -4.21 -23.23 -8.33
C MET A 1 -5.22 -22.43 -9.15
N ASP A 2 -6.52 -22.64 -8.93
CA ASP A 2 -7.56 -21.88 -9.66
C ASP A 2 -7.50 -20.39 -9.32
N LYS A 3 -7.75 -19.54 -10.31
CA LYS A 3 -7.84 -18.07 -10.18
C LYS A 3 -8.62 -17.64 -8.94
N GLN A 4 -9.82 -18.20 -8.80
CA GLN A 4 -10.76 -17.85 -7.74
C GLN A 4 -10.25 -18.31 -6.38
N LYS A 5 -9.70 -19.53 -6.28
CA LYS A 5 -9.12 -20.03 -5.02
C LYS A 5 -7.93 -19.19 -4.58
N LEU A 6 -7.08 -18.75 -5.51
CA LEU A 6 -5.98 -17.85 -5.22
C LEU A 6 -6.46 -16.45 -4.80
N ASN A 7 -7.46 -15.91 -5.49
CA ASN A 7 -8.02 -14.60 -5.15
C ASN A 7 -8.65 -14.61 -3.75
N ILE A 8 -9.39 -15.67 -3.42
CA ILE A 8 -9.93 -15.91 -2.08
C ILE A 8 -8.78 -16.02 -1.06
N ALA A 9 -7.78 -16.87 -1.31
CA ALA A 9 -6.64 -17.05 -0.40
C ALA A 9 -5.88 -15.73 -0.16
N PHE A 10 -5.61 -14.96 -1.21
CA PHE A 10 -4.95 -13.67 -1.13
C PHE A 10 -5.80 -12.64 -0.37
N THR A 11 -7.11 -12.62 -0.61
CA THR A 11 -8.02 -11.71 0.10
C THR A 11 -8.14 -12.08 1.58
N ILE A 12 -8.20 -13.37 1.92
CA ILE A 12 -8.15 -13.85 3.31
C ILE A 12 -6.87 -13.38 3.99
N PHE A 13 -5.73 -13.55 3.31
CA PHE A 13 -4.44 -13.09 3.81
C PHE A 13 -4.44 -11.57 4.06
N LEU A 14 -4.89 -10.77 3.11
CA LEU A 14 -4.97 -9.31 3.27
C LEU A 14 -5.91 -8.90 4.41
N PHE A 15 -7.07 -9.55 4.53
CA PHE A 15 -8.02 -9.29 5.61
C PHE A 15 -7.41 -9.60 6.98
N ALA A 16 -6.73 -10.74 7.11
CA ALA A 16 -6.01 -11.12 8.31
C ALA A 16 -4.89 -10.13 8.63
N LEU A 17 -4.12 -9.70 7.62
CA LEU A 17 -3.05 -8.72 7.78
C LEU A 17 -3.56 -7.36 8.25
N PHE A 18 -4.63 -6.84 7.65
CA PHE A 18 -5.22 -5.57 8.09
C PHE A 18 -5.85 -5.66 9.48
N THR A 19 -6.50 -6.79 9.81
CA THR A 19 -7.04 -7.02 11.15
C THR A 19 -5.92 -7.07 12.19
N TRP A 20 -4.84 -7.79 11.88
CA TRP A 20 -3.64 -7.86 12.71
C TRP A 20 -2.98 -6.50 12.89
N ALA A 21 -2.88 -5.69 11.83
CA ALA A 21 -2.36 -4.33 11.90
C ALA A 21 -3.23 -3.44 12.78
N ALA A 22 -4.56 -3.58 12.74
CA ALA A 22 -5.47 -2.83 13.60
C ALA A 22 -5.27 -3.17 15.08
N ILE A 23 -5.09 -4.45 15.39
CA ILE A 23 -4.78 -4.90 16.75
C ILE A 23 -3.41 -4.38 17.19
N THR A 24 -2.39 -4.49 16.32
CA THR A 24 -1.03 -4.02 16.61
C THR A 24 -1.01 -2.51 16.86
N ALA A 25 -1.79 -1.74 16.10
CA ALA A 25 -1.85 -0.30 16.22
C ALA A 25 -2.33 0.18 17.61
N LEU A 26 -3.12 -0.62 18.32
CA LEU A 26 -3.57 -0.33 19.68
C LEU A 26 -2.42 -0.35 20.71
N SER A 27 -1.27 -0.93 20.36
CA SER A 27 -0.08 -0.94 21.23
C SER A 27 0.80 0.31 21.08
N PHE A 28 0.54 1.16 20.09
CA PHE A 28 1.27 2.40 19.91
C PHE A 28 0.80 3.51 20.85
N SER A 29 1.64 4.54 21.00
CA SER A 29 1.28 5.73 21.78
C SER A 29 0.05 6.43 21.19
N ARG A 30 -0.70 7.15 22.03
CA ARG A 30 -2.02 7.71 21.67
C ARG A 30 -2.04 8.57 20.41
N LEU A 31 -0.94 9.24 20.08
CA LEU A 31 -0.80 10.06 18.87
C LEU A 31 -0.41 9.20 17.65
N ALA A 32 0.47 8.21 17.83
CA ALA A 32 0.95 7.34 16.77
C ALA A 32 -0.05 6.27 16.36
N GLN A 33 -1.00 5.92 17.23
CA GLN A 33 -2.01 4.89 16.94
C GLN A 33 -3.07 5.32 15.91
N PHE A 34 -3.37 6.62 15.78
CA PHE A 34 -4.50 7.07 14.96
C PHE A 34 -4.35 6.68 13.49
N PHE A 35 -3.19 6.99 12.89
CA PHE A 35 -2.97 6.71 11.48
C PHE A 35 -3.03 5.21 11.16
N PRO A 36 -2.28 4.33 11.85
CA PRO A 36 -2.36 2.89 11.62
C PRO A 36 -3.77 2.34 11.87
N ILE A 37 -4.48 2.75 12.94
CA ILE A 37 -5.86 2.28 13.23
C ILE A 37 -6.82 2.64 12.09
N TYR A 38 -6.80 3.88 11.59
CA TYR A 38 -7.73 4.29 10.53
C TYR A 38 -7.49 3.50 9.25
N VAL A 39 -6.23 3.39 8.83
CA VAL A 39 -5.85 2.67 7.60
C VAL A 39 -6.17 1.18 7.72
N SER A 40 -5.84 0.55 8.85
CA SER A 40 -6.05 -0.87 9.06
C SER A 40 -7.53 -1.25 9.20
N THR A 41 -8.31 -0.40 9.86
CA THR A 41 -9.76 -0.63 10.02
C THR A 41 -10.47 -0.49 8.68
N ALA A 42 -10.21 0.58 7.93
CA ALA A 42 -10.77 0.75 6.59
C ALA A 42 -10.36 -0.39 5.66
N GLY A 43 -9.07 -0.78 5.68
CA GLY A 43 -8.56 -1.92 4.93
C GLY A 43 -9.25 -3.23 5.28
N SER A 44 -9.47 -3.50 6.57
CA SER A 44 -10.18 -4.70 7.05
C SER A 44 -11.63 -4.71 6.55
N ILE A 45 -12.34 -3.59 6.62
CA ILE A 45 -13.73 -3.50 6.14
C ILE A 45 -13.79 -3.78 4.64
N VAL A 46 -12.97 -3.08 3.85
CA VAL A 46 -12.98 -3.22 2.38
C VAL A 46 -12.60 -4.63 1.95
N THR A 47 -11.55 -5.20 2.53
CA THR A 47 -11.13 -6.57 2.22
C THR A 47 -12.12 -7.62 2.70
N GLY A 48 -12.80 -7.41 3.84
CA GLY A 48 -13.88 -8.25 4.31
C GLY A 48 -15.08 -8.26 3.37
N LEU A 49 -15.52 -7.08 2.91
CA LEU A 49 -16.59 -6.96 1.91
C LEU A 49 -16.21 -7.64 0.59
N TYR A 50 -14.97 -7.45 0.13
CA TYR A 50 -14.48 -8.10 -1.08
C TYR A 50 -14.41 -9.62 -0.92
N LEU A 51 -13.98 -10.12 0.24
CA LEU A 51 -13.94 -11.55 0.54
C LEU A 51 -15.34 -12.18 0.48
N CYS A 52 -16.33 -11.53 1.10
CA CYS A 52 -17.72 -11.96 1.01
C CYS A 52 -18.19 -12.02 -0.45
N SER A 53 -17.90 -10.99 -1.25
CA SER A 53 -18.23 -10.97 -2.68
C SER A 53 -17.59 -12.13 -3.43
N GLU A 54 -16.32 -12.44 -3.17
CA GLU A 54 -15.58 -13.49 -3.87
C GLU A 54 -16.06 -14.90 -3.47
N ILE A 55 -16.40 -15.11 -2.20
CA ILE A 55 -17.01 -16.35 -1.72
C ILE A 55 -18.39 -16.54 -2.39
N ILE A 56 -19.24 -15.51 -2.41
CA ILE A 56 -20.56 -15.58 -3.06
C ILE A 56 -20.41 -15.91 -4.55
N LYS A 57 -19.45 -15.28 -5.24
CA LYS A 57 -19.16 -15.57 -6.66
C LYS A 57 -18.67 -16.99 -6.86
N TYR A 58 -17.77 -17.47 -6.01
CA TYR A 58 -17.24 -18.83 -6.09
C TYR A 58 -18.33 -19.89 -5.90
N VAL A 59 -19.24 -19.68 -4.94
CA VAL A 59 -20.39 -20.56 -4.72
C VAL A 59 -21.37 -20.51 -5.89
N LYS A 60 -21.60 -19.32 -6.49
CA LYS A 60 -22.53 -19.16 -7.63
C LYS A 60 -21.96 -19.58 -8.99
N GLN A 61 -20.64 -19.58 -9.20
CA GLN A 61 -19.99 -19.78 -10.51
C GLN A 61 -19.30 -21.14 -10.65
N LYS A 62 -19.84 -22.21 -10.05
CA LYS A 62 -19.27 -23.57 -10.12
C LYS A 62 -19.03 -24.10 -11.55
N ASP A 63 -19.63 -23.51 -12.60
CA ASP A 63 -19.73 -24.09 -13.94
C ASP A 63 -19.12 -23.33 -15.14
N LYS A 64 -18.23 -22.34 -14.97
CA LYS A 64 -17.59 -21.69 -16.15
C LYS A 64 -16.06 -21.68 -16.14
N LYS A 65 -15.53 -22.09 -17.30
CA LYS A 65 -14.14 -22.29 -17.75
C LYS A 65 -13.06 -21.57 -16.92
N HIS A 66 -12.06 -22.36 -16.53
CA HIS A 66 -10.83 -21.94 -15.86
C HIS A 66 -10.06 -20.90 -16.68
N GLN A 67 -10.24 -19.63 -16.33
CA GLN A 67 -9.43 -18.55 -16.86
C GLN A 67 -8.12 -18.49 -16.05
N LYS A 68 -7.00 -18.90 -16.65
CA LYS A 68 -5.66 -18.70 -16.07
C LYS A 68 -5.42 -17.19 -15.91
N VAL A 69 -5.06 -16.74 -14.71
CA VAL A 69 -4.60 -15.36 -14.46
C VAL A 69 -3.10 -15.32 -14.28
N LEU A 70 -2.55 -14.20 -14.75
CA LEU A 70 -1.20 -13.76 -14.48
C LEU A 70 -1.16 -13.10 -13.09
N ILE A 71 -0.67 -13.84 -12.10
CA ILE A 71 -0.44 -13.41 -10.71
C ILE A 71 0.66 -12.33 -10.62
N VAL A 72 1.39 -12.15 -11.72
CA VAL A 72 2.57 -11.28 -11.80
C VAL A 72 2.22 -9.82 -11.49
N GLN A 73 1.03 -9.34 -11.88
CA GLN A 73 0.64 -7.94 -11.68
C GLN A 73 0.53 -7.54 -10.20
N PRO A 74 -0.29 -8.22 -9.36
CA PRO A 74 -0.30 -7.94 -7.91
C PRO A 74 1.07 -8.05 -7.25
N LEU A 75 1.88 -9.02 -7.67
CA LEU A 75 3.24 -9.20 -7.14
C LEU A 75 4.16 -8.02 -7.45
N ILE A 76 4.05 -7.42 -8.65
CA ILE A 76 4.83 -6.24 -9.04
C ILE A 76 4.47 -5.05 -8.15
N TYR A 77 3.19 -4.81 -7.86
CA TYR A 77 2.80 -3.72 -6.94
C TYR A 77 3.28 -3.96 -5.51
N LEU A 78 3.26 -5.22 -5.05
CA LEU A 78 3.82 -5.57 -3.75
C LEU A 78 5.34 -5.34 -3.72
N ALA A 79 6.04 -5.70 -4.80
CA ALA A 79 7.47 -5.41 -4.96
C ALA A 79 7.77 -3.90 -4.97
N TRP A 80 6.90 -3.08 -5.57
CA TRP A 80 7.02 -1.62 -5.50
C TRP A 80 6.91 -1.10 -4.07
N ILE A 81 5.94 -1.59 -3.27
CA ILE A 81 5.78 -1.21 -1.87
C ILE A 81 7.03 -1.60 -1.07
N VAL A 82 7.51 -2.84 -1.23
CA VAL A 82 8.72 -3.32 -0.55
C VAL A 82 9.93 -2.47 -0.96
N GLY A 83 10.08 -2.20 -2.26
CA GLY A 83 11.16 -1.34 -2.77
C GLY A 83 11.12 0.08 -2.21
N TYR A 84 9.92 0.64 -2.04
CA TYR A 84 9.75 1.95 -1.42
C TYR A 84 10.20 1.95 0.05
N VAL A 85 9.80 0.95 0.83
CA VAL A 85 10.21 0.80 2.24
C VAL A 85 11.73 0.68 2.36
N ILE A 86 12.36 -0.10 1.47
CA ILE A 86 13.83 -0.20 1.43
C ILE A 86 14.45 1.15 1.10
N LEU A 87 13.90 1.89 0.13
CA LEU A 87 14.42 3.19 -0.27
C LEU A 87 14.34 4.22 0.87
N ILE A 88 13.25 4.22 1.64
CA ILE A 88 13.11 5.06 2.84
C ILE A 88 14.27 4.83 3.81
N TYR A 89 14.67 3.57 4.02
CA TYR A 89 15.75 3.23 4.94
C TYR A 89 17.13 3.71 4.44
N ILE A 90 17.34 3.73 3.12
CA ILE A 90 18.63 4.11 2.53
C ILE A 90 18.79 5.63 2.47
N ILE A 91 17.80 6.35 1.94
CA ILE A 91 17.93 7.79 1.58
C ILE A 91 16.95 8.71 2.34
N GLY A 92 16.15 8.17 3.26
CA GLY A 92 15.20 8.94 4.06
C GLY A 92 13.85 9.16 3.36
N VAL A 93 12.83 9.50 4.15
CA VAL A 93 11.43 9.52 3.68
C VAL A 93 11.19 10.53 2.57
N LEU A 94 11.76 11.74 2.66
CA LEU A 94 11.52 12.79 1.66
C LEU A 94 12.14 12.44 0.30
N ALA A 95 13.42 12.07 0.27
CA ALA A 95 14.11 11.69 -0.96
C ALA A 95 13.52 10.40 -1.55
N ALA A 96 13.21 9.40 -0.71
CA ALA A 96 12.56 8.18 -1.15
C ALA A 96 11.19 8.45 -1.76
N SER A 97 10.38 9.33 -1.15
CA SER A 97 9.07 9.72 -1.69
C SER A 97 9.22 10.39 -3.05
N ALA A 98 10.20 11.29 -3.23
CA ALA A 98 10.41 11.99 -4.48
C ALA A 98 10.80 11.02 -5.60
N VAL A 99 11.79 10.16 -5.37
CA VAL A 99 12.26 9.17 -6.34
C VAL A 99 11.17 8.15 -6.65
N PHE A 100 10.49 7.64 -5.62
CA PHE A 100 9.42 6.66 -5.79
C PHE A 100 8.25 7.24 -6.58
N LEU A 101 7.71 8.40 -6.18
CA LEU A 101 6.56 9.02 -6.86
C LEU A 101 6.91 9.38 -8.30
N MET A 102 8.08 9.98 -8.53
CA MET A 102 8.54 10.33 -9.87
C MET A 102 8.62 9.08 -10.77
N THR A 103 9.22 8.00 -10.26
CA THR A 103 9.38 6.75 -11.04
C THR A 103 8.04 6.05 -11.23
N PHE A 104 7.22 5.96 -10.19
CA PHE A 104 5.92 5.30 -10.20
C PHE A 104 4.94 6.02 -11.13
N LEU A 105 4.83 7.34 -11.04
CA LEU A 105 3.92 8.12 -11.88
C LEU A 105 4.30 8.05 -13.37
N VAL A 106 5.59 8.09 -13.68
CA VAL A 106 6.05 8.01 -15.08
C VAL A 106 5.91 6.60 -15.63
N LYS A 107 6.36 5.57 -14.90
CA LYS A 107 6.43 4.20 -15.40
C LYS A 107 5.10 3.46 -15.31
N GLU A 108 4.40 3.60 -14.19
CA GLU A 108 3.19 2.84 -13.90
C GLU A 108 1.93 3.62 -14.31
N SER A 109 1.84 4.89 -13.94
CA SER A 109 0.67 5.74 -14.26
C SER A 109 0.75 6.40 -15.65
N ARG A 110 1.87 6.21 -16.38
CA ARG A 110 2.13 6.80 -17.72
C ARG A 110 1.97 8.32 -17.77
N PHE A 111 2.26 9.02 -16.68
CA PHE A 111 2.22 10.48 -16.68
C PHE A 111 3.40 11.05 -17.49
N THR A 112 3.19 12.22 -18.10
CA THR A 112 4.30 12.99 -18.67
C THR A 112 5.20 13.48 -17.55
N ILE A 113 6.51 13.54 -17.80
CA ILE A 113 7.53 13.90 -16.79
C ILE A 113 7.18 15.22 -16.09
N GLY A 114 6.70 16.23 -16.83
CA GLY A 114 6.28 17.51 -16.25
C GLY A 114 5.10 17.41 -15.28
N LYS A 115 4.05 16.64 -15.61
CA LYS A 115 2.90 16.43 -14.72
C LYS A 115 3.29 15.61 -13.49
N ALA A 116 4.14 14.60 -13.69
CA ALA A 116 4.66 13.79 -12.61
C ALA A 116 5.55 14.61 -11.66
N ALA A 117 6.37 15.53 -12.18
CA ALA A 117 7.21 16.41 -11.38
C ALA A 117 6.38 17.41 -10.57
N TYR A 118 5.36 18.03 -11.19
CA TYR A 118 4.44 18.93 -10.49
C TYR A 118 3.67 18.21 -9.37
N SER A 119 3.10 17.04 -9.66
CA SER A 119 2.39 16.24 -8.65
C SER A 119 3.30 15.81 -7.51
N THR A 120 4.50 15.33 -7.83
CA THR A 120 5.50 14.94 -6.84
C THR A 120 5.91 16.13 -5.98
N GLY A 121 6.15 17.29 -6.60
CA GLY A 121 6.49 18.53 -5.89
C GLY A 121 5.41 18.94 -4.89
N ILE A 122 4.14 18.90 -5.26
CA ILE A 122 3.03 19.17 -4.34
C ILE A 122 3.04 18.19 -3.17
N THR A 123 3.18 16.89 -3.44
CA THR A 123 3.19 15.87 -2.38
C THR A 123 4.37 16.09 -1.42
N ILE A 124 5.56 16.39 -1.93
CA ILE A 124 6.74 16.68 -1.10
C ILE A 124 6.51 17.93 -0.25
N VAL A 125 5.96 19.01 -0.81
CA VAL A 125 5.62 20.22 -0.03
C VAL A 125 4.61 19.89 1.07
N ALA A 126 3.56 19.12 0.75
CA ALA A 126 2.57 18.70 1.74
C ALA A 126 3.20 17.85 2.86
N LEU A 127 4.13 16.95 2.53
CA LEU A 127 4.87 16.15 3.52
C LEU A 127 5.76 17.01 4.41
N ILE A 128 6.45 18.01 3.86
CA ILE A 128 7.27 18.95 4.63
C ILE A 128 6.38 19.75 5.58
N VAL A 129 5.30 20.34 5.08
CA VAL A 129 4.34 21.09 5.92
C VAL A 129 3.80 20.19 7.04
N LEU A 130 3.36 18.97 6.72
CA LEU A 130 2.86 18.03 7.70
C LEU A 130 3.93 17.67 8.74
N SER A 131 5.16 17.43 8.30
CA SER A 131 6.30 17.12 9.18
C SER A 131 6.58 18.25 10.16
N THR A 132 6.56 19.50 9.69
CA THR A 132 6.81 20.68 10.53
C THR A 132 5.67 20.90 11.52
N PHE A 133 4.41 20.75 11.09
CA PHE A 133 3.24 20.93 11.94
C PHE A 133 3.13 19.84 13.01
N MET A 134 3.36 18.58 12.64
CA MET A 134 3.18 17.43 13.52
C MET A 134 4.46 17.04 14.29
N LYS A 135 5.59 17.73 14.04
CA LYS A 135 6.92 17.40 14.58
C LYS A 135 7.24 15.90 14.46
N ILE A 136 6.92 15.31 13.30
CA ILE A 136 7.13 13.88 13.05
C ILE A 136 8.63 13.66 12.90
N ALA A 137 9.20 12.85 13.78
CA ALA A 137 10.54 12.31 13.60
C ALA A 137 10.48 11.24 12.50
N TRP A 138 11.00 11.58 11.31
CA TRP A 138 11.17 10.59 10.26
C TRP A 138 12.34 9.66 10.63
N PRO A 139 12.31 8.39 10.19
CA PRO A 139 13.46 7.51 10.36
C PRO A 139 14.69 8.14 9.71
N GLU A 140 15.77 8.23 10.48
CA GLU A 140 17.06 8.70 9.97
C GLU A 140 17.53 7.71 8.90
N SER A 141 17.97 8.26 7.76
CA SER A 141 18.51 7.45 6.69
C SER A 141 19.85 6.87 7.10
N LEU A 142 20.22 5.70 6.56
CA LEU A 142 21.57 5.15 6.73
C LEU A 142 22.67 6.11 6.23
N LEU A 143 22.32 7.05 5.36
CA LEU A 143 23.22 8.07 4.84
C LEU A 143 23.32 9.31 5.72
N GLY A 144 22.57 9.40 6.82
CA GLY A 144 22.56 10.57 7.71
C GLY A 144 21.98 11.83 7.07
N LEU A 145 21.20 11.67 5.99
CA LEU A 145 20.43 12.72 5.29
C LEU A 145 18.95 12.69 5.69
#